data_AF-A0A5J5ASB5-F1
#
_entry.id   AF-A0A5J5ASB5-F1
#
_cell.length_a   1.000
_cell.length_b   1.000
_cell.length_c   1.000
_cell.angle_alpha   90.00
_cell.angle_beta   90.00
_cell.angle_gamma   90.00
#
_symmetry.space_group_name_H-M   'P 1'
#
loop_
_entity.id
_entity.type
_entity.pdbx_description
1 polymer ?
#
loop_
_entity_poly.entity_id
_entity_poly.type
_entity_poly.pdbx_seq_one_letter_code
_entity_poly.pdbx_strand_id
1 'polypeptide(L)'
;MLCLEVWYFTALILVAGYLKNAEVSVDAFSICMNILCWAAMIAVGCNAAIRQVLLNHRSEHNVAGVAIGAGWQAFVACVNIACYYLFGVPVGLLMGFKLKMGVTDAVEYAECEAVVKDFPPFREAMKRRGIDDMDLVMVDPWSVDYYSEADGGPDRRLSKPLIFCKTESDCPMENGYARPVEGIYILVDIQNMVVVEFEDRKLVPLPLADPLRNYTHGETRGGVDRSDLKPLQVIQPEGPSFRVDGHFVQWQKDGKIEADVKLTGILSLGALQPGEVRKYGTTIAPGLYAPIHQHFFVSRMDMAVDYQKHKKSEPDRAGYKLVPGSNCLPSALAEAKFLRRATFLKYNLWVTSFSQDEMYPGGEFPDQNPRVGEGLATWVKQNRPLEETGIVLWYVFGVTHIPRLEDWPVMPVERIGFILMPHGFFNCSPAIDVPPSSSCHSDLKDNGGVIKPIDNHELLAKL
;
A
#
# COMPACT_ATOMS: atom_id res chain seq x y z
N MET A 1 -33.16 -13.45 15.33
CA MET A 1 -33.15 -14.83 15.84
C MET A 1 -32.05 -15.08 16.89
N LEU A 2 -30.87 -14.43 16.81
CA LEU A 2 -29.77 -14.58 17.78
C LEU A 2 -30.12 -14.42 19.28
N CYS A 3 -31.02 -13.50 19.66
CA CYS A 3 -31.40 -13.35 21.07
C CYS A 3 -32.19 -14.56 21.61
N LEU A 4 -32.92 -15.31 20.78
CA LEU A 4 -33.70 -16.46 21.26
C LEU A 4 -32.80 -17.67 21.55
N GLU A 5 -31.69 -17.81 20.81
CA GLU A 5 -30.72 -18.91 20.97
C GLU A 5 -29.92 -18.77 22.27
N VAL A 6 -29.52 -17.55 22.66
CA VAL A 6 -28.75 -17.33 23.90
C VAL A 6 -29.57 -17.67 25.14
N TRP A 7 -30.87 -17.38 25.15
CA TRP A 7 -31.76 -17.70 26.27
C TRP A 7 -32.02 -19.21 26.42
N TYR A 8 -32.14 -19.94 25.30
CA TYR A 8 -32.28 -21.40 25.29
C TYR A 8 -31.08 -22.10 25.95
N PHE A 9 -29.88 -21.60 25.71
CA PHE A 9 -28.65 -22.18 26.25
C PHE A 9 -28.47 -21.95 27.75
N THR A 10 -28.82 -20.77 28.25
CA THR A 10 -28.80 -20.49 29.70
C THR A 10 -29.80 -21.37 30.45
N ALA A 11 -30.97 -21.65 29.86
CA ALA A 11 -31.96 -22.55 30.46
C ALA A 11 -31.46 -24.01 30.55
N LEU A 12 -30.74 -24.50 29.54
CA LEU A 12 -30.18 -25.87 29.55
C LEU A 12 -29.05 -26.05 30.56
N ILE A 13 -28.21 -25.03 30.76
CA ILE A 13 -27.16 -25.05 31.79
C ILE A 13 -27.78 -25.13 33.19
N LEU A 14 -28.87 -24.37 33.44
CA LEU A 14 -29.60 -24.41 34.70
C LEU A 14 -30.22 -25.80 34.96
N VAL A 15 -30.76 -26.46 33.94
CA VAL A 15 -31.32 -27.82 34.07
C VAL A 15 -30.23 -28.86 34.31
N ALA A 16 -29.07 -28.73 33.66
CA ALA A 16 -27.93 -29.63 33.85
C ALA A 16 -27.37 -29.59 35.29
N GLY A 17 -27.49 -28.45 35.98
CA GLY A 17 -27.10 -28.27 37.38
C GLY A 17 -27.91 -29.09 38.40
N TYR A 18 -29.08 -29.62 38.03
CA TYR A 18 -29.93 -30.44 38.91
C TYR A 18 -29.73 -31.96 38.71
N LEU A 19 -28.83 -32.37 37.83
CA LEU A 19 -28.53 -33.78 37.60
C LEU A 19 -27.61 -34.35 38.69
N LYS A 20 -27.72 -35.67 38.95
CA LYS A 20 -26.99 -36.35 40.04
C LYS A 20 -25.46 -36.13 40.04
N ASN A 21 -24.86 -35.89 38.88
CA ASN A 21 -23.46 -35.52 38.71
C ASN A 21 -23.38 -34.23 37.86
N ALA A 22 -23.76 -33.11 38.47
CA ALA A 22 -23.90 -31.82 37.80
C ALA A 22 -22.59 -31.36 37.12
N GLU A 23 -21.44 -31.57 37.76
CA GLU A 23 -20.13 -31.14 37.26
C GLU A 23 -19.77 -31.81 35.92
N VAL A 24 -19.85 -33.14 35.87
CA VAL A 24 -19.59 -33.92 34.62
C VAL A 24 -20.62 -33.61 33.53
N SER A 25 -21.87 -33.34 33.92
CA SER A 25 -22.95 -33.05 32.96
C SER A 25 -22.80 -31.66 32.35
N VAL A 26 -22.36 -30.67 33.14
CA VAL A 26 -22.07 -29.31 32.68
C VAL A 26 -20.81 -29.28 31.81
N ASP A 27 -19.79 -30.06 32.13
CA ASP A 27 -18.58 -30.20 31.31
C ASP A 27 -18.87 -30.83 29.95
N ALA A 28 -19.62 -31.94 29.93
CA ALA A 28 -20.04 -32.58 28.68
C ALA A 28 -20.91 -31.64 27.82
N PHE A 29 -21.79 -30.86 28.47
CA PHE A 29 -22.61 -29.87 27.79
C PHE A 29 -21.76 -28.71 27.22
N SER A 30 -20.80 -28.19 27.99
CA SER A 30 -19.85 -27.16 27.55
C SER A 30 -19.03 -27.61 26.32
N ILE A 31 -18.59 -28.87 26.30
CA ILE A 31 -17.89 -29.46 25.16
C ILE A 31 -18.80 -29.49 23.92
N CYS A 32 -20.03 -29.99 24.07
CA CYS A 32 -21.00 -30.04 22.97
C CYS A 32 -21.35 -28.65 22.43
N MET A 33 -21.48 -27.66 23.30
CA MET A 33 -21.81 -26.28 22.96
C MET A 33 -20.66 -25.56 22.27
N ASN A 34 -19.42 -25.80 22.72
CA ASN A 34 -18.25 -25.33 22.01
C ASN A 34 -18.22 -25.94 20.61
N ILE A 35 -18.36 -27.26 20.46
CA ILE A 35 -18.36 -27.90 19.14
C ILE A 35 -19.47 -27.34 18.22
N LEU A 36 -20.67 -27.08 18.74
CA LEU A 36 -21.78 -26.48 17.99
C LEU A 36 -21.51 -25.01 17.60
N CYS A 37 -20.94 -24.22 18.51
CA CYS A 37 -20.61 -22.81 18.29
C CYS A 37 -19.44 -22.66 17.30
N TRP A 38 -18.46 -23.56 17.37
CA TRP A 38 -17.39 -23.69 16.38
C TRP A 38 -17.97 -24.04 15.01
N ALA A 39 -18.88 -25.01 14.91
CA ALA A 39 -19.53 -25.36 13.65
C ALA A 39 -20.32 -24.18 13.02
N ALA A 40 -21.00 -23.36 13.84
CA ALA A 40 -21.75 -22.19 13.37
C ALA A 40 -20.85 -21.01 12.95
N MET A 41 -19.80 -20.71 13.73
CA MET A 41 -18.86 -19.62 13.43
C MET A 41 -18.01 -19.90 12.19
N ILE A 42 -17.67 -21.17 11.96
CA ILE A 42 -16.97 -21.62 10.75
C ILE A 42 -17.87 -21.43 9.51
N ALA A 43 -19.18 -21.67 9.62
CA ALA A 43 -20.13 -21.47 8.53
C ALA A 43 -20.31 -19.97 8.14
N VAL A 44 -20.31 -19.06 9.12
CA VAL A 44 -20.37 -17.60 8.86
C VAL A 44 -19.10 -17.09 8.18
N GLY A 45 -17.92 -17.59 8.60
CA GLY A 45 -16.63 -17.21 8.01
C GLY A 45 -16.48 -17.65 6.54
N CYS A 46 -16.94 -18.85 6.18
CA CYS A 46 -16.87 -19.36 4.80
C CYS A 46 -17.70 -18.54 3.81
N ASN A 47 -18.85 -18.03 4.24
CA ASN A 47 -19.76 -17.27 3.38
C ASN A 47 -19.18 -15.89 3.02
N ALA A 48 -18.37 -15.30 3.92
CA ALA A 48 -17.65 -14.06 3.65
C ALA A 48 -16.49 -14.24 2.66
N ALA A 49 -15.75 -15.36 2.75
CA ALA A 49 -14.59 -15.63 1.89
C ALA A 49 -14.99 -16.02 0.45
N ILE A 50 -16.06 -16.81 0.26
CA ILE A 50 -16.58 -17.19 -1.07
C ILE A 50 -17.04 -15.96 -1.85
N ARG A 51 -17.64 -14.97 -1.16
CA ARG A 51 -18.03 -13.69 -1.75
C ARG A 51 -16.82 -12.93 -2.29
N GLN A 52 -15.66 -13.02 -1.64
CA GLN A 52 -14.44 -12.32 -2.03
C GLN A 52 -13.75 -12.95 -3.26
N VAL A 53 -13.79 -14.29 -3.38
CA VAL A 53 -13.14 -15.03 -4.49
C VAL A 53 -13.98 -14.98 -5.77
N LEU A 54 -15.32 -15.05 -5.68
CA LEU A 54 -16.22 -14.93 -6.84
C LEU A 54 -16.24 -13.51 -7.44
N LEU A 55 -15.82 -12.49 -6.69
CA LEU A 55 -15.63 -11.14 -7.21
C LEU A 55 -14.38 -11.01 -8.11
N ASN A 56 -13.41 -11.93 -8.01
CA ASN A 56 -12.12 -11.86 -8.71
C ASN A 56 -12.05 -12.63 -10.06
N HIS A 57 -13.00 -13.52 -10.36
CA HIS A 57 -13.08 -14.22 -11.65
C HIS A 57 -14.36 -13.81 -12.41
N ARG A 58 -14.23 -13.14 -13.56
CA ARG A 58 -15.36 -12.60 -14.32
C ARG A 58 -16.25 -13.68 -14.97
N SER A 59 -17.54 -13.35 -15.06
CA SER A 59 -18.60 -13.87 -15.94
C SER A 59 -19.02 -15.34 -15.81
N GLU A 60 -19.96 -15.63 -14.90
CA GLU A 60 -20.85 -16.79 -15.06
C GLU A 60 -22.29 -16.48 -14.61
N HIS A 61 -23.12 -16.03 -15.55
CA HIS A 61 -24.58 -15.98 -15.38
C HIS A 61 -25.28 -17.33 -15.66
N ASN A 62 -24.54 -18.38 -16.06
CA ASN A 62 -25.15 -19.58 -16.65
C ASN A 62 -25.21 -20.81 -15.74
N VAL A 63 -24.22 -21.05 -14.87
CA VAL A 63 -24.24 -22.23 -13.96
C VAL A 63 -25.09 -21.96 -12.71
N ALA A 64 -25.05 -20.71 -12.22
CA ALA A 64 -25.94 -20.26 -11.15
C ALA A 64 -27.42 -20.41 -11.53
N GLY A 65 -27.80 -20.18 -12.79
CA GLY A 65 -29.19 -20.28 -13.25
C GLY A 65 -29.81 -21.68 -13.12
N VAL A 66 -29.05 -22.75 -13.34
CA VAL A 66 -29.55 -24.14 -13.25
C VAL A 66 -29.70 -24.59 -11.80
N ALA A 67 -28.77 -24.22 -10.92
CA ALA A 67 -28.84 -24.56 -9.50
C ALA A 67 -29.86 -23.69 -8.72
N ILE A 68 -30.08 -22.44 -9.14
CA ILE A 68 -31.13 -21.56 -8.58
C ILE A 68 -32.54 -22.08 -8.92
N GLY A 69 -32.73 -22.71 -10.09
CA GLY A 69 -34.02 -23.23 -10.51
C GLY A 69 -34.48 -24.54 -9.85
N ALA A 70 -33.56 -25.35 -9.31
CA ALA A 70 -33.85 -26.73 -8.87
C ALA A 70 -33.81 -26.97 -7.36
N GLY A 71 -33.45 -25.98 -6.53
CA GLY A 71 -33.45 -26.10 -5.06
C GLY A 71 -32.33 -26.97 -4.45
N TRP A 72 -31.35 -27.38 -5.25
CA TRP A 72 -30.23 -28.26 -4.82
C TRP A 72 -29.00 -27.48 -4.27
N GLN A 73 -29.19 -26.20 -4.00
CA GLN A 73 -28.14 -25.27 -3.56
C GLN A 73 -27.43 -25.75 -2.29
N ALA A 74 -28.17 -26.38 -1.37
CA ALA A 74 -27.63 -26.91 -0.12
C ALA A 74 -26.66 -28.07 -0.35
N PHE A 75 -26.95 -28.99 -1.28
CA PHE A 75 -26.12 -30.17 -1.53
C PHE A 75 -24.80 -29.80 -2.24
N VAL A 76 -24.87 -28.95 -3.26
CA VAL A 76 -23.68 -28.45 -3.98
C VAL A 76 -22.78 -27.64 -3.04
N ALA A 77 -23.38 -26.86 -2.13
CA ALA A 77 -22.63 -26.16 -1.09
C ALA A 77 -21.94 -27.10 -0.10
N CYS A 78 -22.61 -28.17 0.35
CA CYS A 78 -22.01 -29.18 1.24
C CYS A 78 -20.80 -29.88 0.60
N VAL A 79 -20.89 -30.26 -0.68
CA VAL A 79 -19.78 -30.94 -1.39
C VAL A 79 -18.57 -30.01 -1.56
N ASN A 80 -18.78 -28.75 -1.93
CA ASN A 80 -17.69 -27.78 -2.08
C ASN A 80 -17.00 -27.45 -0.73
N ILE A 81 -17.77 -27.34 0.35
CA ILE A 81 -17.22 -27.08 1.69
C ILE A 81 -16.43 -28.29 2.21
N ALA A 82 -16.91 -29.51 1.97
CA ALA A 82 -16.17 -30.72 2.33
C ALA A 82 -14.83 -30.82 1.56
N CYS A 83 -14.83 -30.57 0.25
CA CYS A 83 -13.60 -30.61 -0.56
C CYS A 83 -12.57 -29.54 -0.12
N TYR A 84 -13.03 -28.35 0.26
CA TYR A 84 -12.16 -27.26 0.70
C TYR A 84 -11.45 -27.57 2.03
N TYR A 85 -12.13 -28.14 3.02
CA TYR A 85 -11.51 -28.47 4.32
C TYR A 85 -10.79 -29.82 4.36
N LEU A 86 -11.20 -30.81 3.56
CA LEU A 86 -10.51 -32.11 3.51
C LEU A 86 -9.26 -32.10 2.64
N PHE A 87 -9.22 -31.26 1.59
CA PHE A 87 -8.10 -31.22 0.64
C PHE A 87 -7.45 -29.84 0.54
N GLY A 88 -8.25 -28.76 0.44
CA GLY A 88 -7.74 -27.39 0.27
C GLY A 88 -6.93 -26.88 1.47
N VAL A 89 -7.46 -27.01 2.69
CA VAL A 89 -6.77 -26.54 3.92
C VAL A 89 -5.52 -27.36 4.26
N PRO A 90 -5.54 -28.71 4.19
CA PRO A 90 -4.32 -29.49 4.39
C PRO A 90 -3.24 -29.21 3.33
N VAL A 91 -3.61 -29.02 2.06
CA VAL A 91 -2.67 -28.63 0.99
C VAL A 91 -2.15 -27.20 1.20
N GLY A 92 -3.01 -26.26 1.58
CA GLY A 92 -2.64 -24.88 1.90
C GLY A 92 -1.71 -24.78 3.10
N LEU A 93 -1.96 -25.54 4.17
CA LEU A 93 -1.05 -25.65 5.32
C LEU A 93 0.25 -26.36 4.95
N LEU A 94 0.20 -27.40 4.11
CA LEU A 94 1.41 -28.01 3.55
C LEU A 94 2.21 -26.98 2.73
N MET A 95 1.55 -26.16 1.92
CA MET A 95 2.19 -25.13 1.10
C MET A 95 2.73 -23.95 1.91
N GLY A 96 2.00 -23.49 2.94
CA GLY A 96 2.40 -22.39 3.80
C GLY A 96 3.45 -22.78 4.85
N PHE A 97 3.25 -23.91 5.56
CA PHE A 97 4.13 -24.32 6.65
C PHE A 97 5.24 -25.30 6.24
N LYS A 98 4.98 -26.19 5.26
CA LYS A 98 5.98 -27.17 4.80
C LYS A 98 6.76 -26.70 3.56
N LEU A 99 6.12 -25.93 2.67
CA LEU A 99 6.75 -25.38 1.45
C LEU A 99 7.09 -23.88 1.57
N LYS A 100 6.75 -23.22 2.69
CA LYS A 100 7.12 -21.83 3.04
C LYS A 100 6.94 -20.80 1.92
N MET A 101 5.78 -20.79 1.26
CA MET A 101 5.45 -19.77 0.25
C MET A 101 5.17 -18.41 0.94
N GLY A 102 6.09 -17.46 0.76
CA GLY A 102 6.24 -16.26 1.58
C GLY A 102 5.33 -15.08 1.26
N VAL A 103 4.80 -14.47 2.32
CA VAL A 103 4.31 -13.09 2.37
C VAL A 103 4.88 -12.50 3.65
N THR A 104 5.47 -11.30 3.58
CA THR A 104 6.03 -10.64 4.77
C THR A 104 4.90 -10.17 5.68
N ASP A 105 4.82 -10.70 6.90
CA ASP A 105 3.84 -10.28 7.91
C ASP A 105 4.49 -9.43 9.02
N ALA A 106 3.69 -8.70 9.80
CA ALA A 106 4.19 -7.88 10.91
C ALA A 106 4.87 -8.70 12.03
N VAL A 107 4.66 -10.02 12.07
CA VAL A 107 5.29 -10.93 13.03
C VAL A 107 6.73 -11.20 12.62
N GLU A 108 7.00 -11.42 11.33
CA GLU A 108 8.35 -11.57 10.78
C GLU A 108 9.23 -10.35 11.08
N TYR A 109 8.64 -9.14 11.13
CA TYR A 109 9.37 -7.93 11.53
C TYR A 109 9.86 -7.99 12.98
N ALA A 110 8.96 -8.32 13.91
CA ALA A 110 9.28 -8.41 15.34
C ALA A 110 10.23 -9.58 15.64
N GLU A 111 10.06 -10.72 14.95
CA GLU A 111 10.94 -11.87 15.08
C GLU A 111 12.35 -11.57 14.56
N CYS A 112 12.46 -10.89 13.41
CA CYS A 112 13.74 -10.44 12.88
C CYS A 112 14.46 -9.49 13.86
N GLU A 113 13.73 -8.52 14.42
CA GLU A 113 14.27 -7.61 15.44
C GLU A 113 14.80 -8.37 16.66
N ALA A 114 14.02 -9.33 17.19
CA ALA A 114 14.42 -10.14 18.34
C ALA A 114 15.69 -10.95 18.06
N VAL A 115 15.76 -11.64 16.91
CA VAL A 115 16.93 -12.43 16.49
C VAL A 115 18.19 -11.58 16.41
N VAL A 116 18.08 -10.36 15.89
CA VAL A 116 19.21 -9.42 15.81
C VAL A 116 19.65 -8.97 17.21
N LYS A 117 18.70 -8.58 18.08
CA LYS A 117 18.98 -8.13 19.46
C LYS A 117 19.58 -9.21 20.36
N ASP A 118 19.25 -10.47 20.11
CA ASP A 118 19.80 -11.61 20.84
C ASP A 118 21.17 -12.07 20.32
N PHE A 119 21.58 -11.64 19.13
CA PHE A 119 22.82 -12.07 18.52
C PHE A 119 24.06 -11.49 19.25
N PRO A 120 24.90 -12.32 19.90
CA PRO A 120 25.96 -11.80 20.77
C PRO A 120 26.98 -10.88 20.08
N PRO A 121 27.47 -11.16 18.86
CA PRO A 121 28.37 -10.22 18.16
C PRO A 121 27.73 -8.86 17.88
N PHE A 122 26.43 -8.81 17.62
CA PHE A 122 25.70 -7.54 17.45
C PHE A 122 25.65 -6.77 18.77
N ARG A 123 25.32 -7.44 19.89
CA ARG A 123 25.31 -6.81 21.22
C ARG A 123 26.66 -6.21 21.58
N GLU A 124 27.76 -6.90 21.29
CA GLU A 124 29.11 -6.36 21.51
C GLU A 124 29.42 -5.15 20.62
N ALA A 125 28.95 -5.14 19.37
CA ALA A 125 29.06 -3.98 18.50
C ALA A 125 28.25 -2.76 19.00
N MET A 126 27.09 -3.00 19.62
CA MET A 126 26.28 -1.97 20.25
C MET A 126 26.92 -1.42 21.52
N LYS A 127 27.51 -2.28 22.37
CA LYS A 127 28.28 -1.86 23.53
C LYS A 127 29.47 -0.97 23.17
N ARG A 128 30.19 -1.29 22.07
CA ARG A 128 31.26 -0.42 21.55
C ARG A 128 30.79 0.98 21.15
N ARG A 129 29.48 1.14 20.89
CA ARG A 129 28.81 2.40 20.59
C ARG A 129 28.13 3.03 21.81
N GLY A 130 28.35 2.46 23.01
CA GLY A 130 27.78 2.95 24.27
C GLY A 130 26.30 2.57 24.47
N ILE A 131 25.83 1.50 23.83
CA ILE A 131 24.46 1.00 23.96
C ILE A 131 24.47 -0.36 24.64
N ASP A 132 24.16 -0.36 25.93
CA ASP A 132 24.02 -1.58 26.74
C ASP A 132 22.57 -2.09 26.76
N ASP A 133 21.60 -1.19 26.64
CA ASP A 133 20.17 -1.50 26.63
C ASP A 133 19.67 -1.75 25.20
N MET A 134 19.26 -2.99 24.92
CA MET A 134 18.73 -3.39 23.61
C MET A 134 17.29 -2.94 23.39
N ASP A 135 16.57 -2.49 24.43
CA ASP A 135 15.23 -1.93 24.29
C ASP A 135 15.26 -0.56 23.58
N LEU A 136 16.43 0.10 23.57
CA LEU A 136 16.68 1.32 22.80
C LEU A 136 16.88 1.05 21.30
N VAL A 137 17.21 -0.18 20.92
CA VAL A 137 17.56 -0.51 19.54
C VAL A 137 16.29 -0.76 18.74
N MET A 138 16.20 -0.19 17.55
CA MET A 138 15.18 -0.48 16.55
C MET A 138 15.84 -1.18 15.37
N VAL A 139 15.15 -2.19 14.84
CA VAL A 139 15.63 -2.97 13.70
C VAL A 139 14.55 -2.92 12.64
N ASP A 140 14.89 -2.34 11.49
CA ASP A 140 14.02 -2.26 10.33
C ASP A 140 14.48 -3.30 9.30
N PRO A 141 13.83 -4.47 9.20
CA PRO A 141 14.14 -5.51 8.23
C PRO A 141 13.81 -5.02 6.82
N TRP A 142 14.86 -4.77 6.03
CA TRP A 142 14.73 -4.39 4.62
C TRP A 142 14.93 -5.60 3.72
N SER A 143 14.13 -5.68 2.66
CA SER A 143 14.24 -6.72 1.64
C SER A 143 15.62 -6.75 1.00
N VAL A 144 16.08 -7.94 0.61
CA VAL A 144 17.34 -8.10 -0.11
C VAL A 144 17.09 -8.04 -1.61
N ASP A 145 17.69 -7.06 -2.28
CA ASP A 145 17.73 -7.07 -3.75
C ASP A 145 18.58 -8.26 -4.24
N TYR A 146 18.39 -8.68 -5.48
CA TYR A 146 19.19 -9.75 -6.08
C TYR A 146 20.39 -9.15 -6.85
N TYR A 147 21.59 -9.30 -6.32
CA TYR A 147 22.81 -8.90 -7.02
C TYR A 147 23.51 -10.08 -7.70
N SER A 148 23.51 -11.26 -7.10
CA SER A 148 24.17 -12.47 -7.61
C SER A 148 23.63 -13.72 -6.94
N GLU A 149 24.05 -14.90 -7.41
CA GLU A 149 23.73 -16.17 -6.73
C GLU A 149 24.29 -16.25 -5.30
N ALA A 150 25.29 -15.43 -4.96
CA ALA A 150 25.81 -15.32 -3.60
C ALA A 150 24.80 -14.73 -2.60
N ASP A 151 23.76 -14.03 -3.07
CA ASP A 151 22.69 -13.48 -2.21
C ASP A 151 21.62 -14.54 -1.87
N GLY A 152 22.05 -15.80 -1.66
CA GLY A 152 21.21 -16.90 -1.18
C GLY A 152 20.30 -17.56 -2.22
N GLY A 153 20.20 -17.02 -3.44
CA GLY A 153 19.30 -17.54 -4.48
C GLY A 153 17.83 -17.52 -4.05
N PRO A 154 16.93 -18.18 -4.80
CA PRO A 154 15.51 -18.29 -4.44
C PRO A 154 15.26 -19.22 -3.23
N ASP A 155 16.28 -19.95 -2.77
CA ASP A 155 16.17 -20.98 -1.73
C ASP A 155 16.33 -20.43 -0.31
N ARG A 156 16.67 -19.14 -0.17
CA ARG A 156 16.78 -18.43 1.11
C ARG A 156 16.09 -17.09 1.05
N ARG A 157 15.19 -16.85 2.01
CA ARG A 157 14.56 -15.55 2.20
C ARG A 157 15.37 -14.71 3.17
N LEU A 158 16.00 -13.67 2.64
CA LEU A 158 16.97 -12.85 3.36
C LEU A 158 16.42 -11.44 3.59
N SER A 159 16.86 -10.85 4.70
CA SER A 159 16.70 -9.44 5.01
C SER A 159 18.05 -8.82 5.33
N LYS A 160 18.20 -7.54 4.97
CA LYS A 160 19.33 -6.68 5.35
C LYS A 160 18.82 -5.58 6.27
N PRO A 161 18.63 -5.86 7.57
CA PRO A 161 18.05 -4.89 8.48
C PRO A 161 18.89 -3.61 8.62
N LEU A 162 18.22 -2.47 8.70
CA LEU A 162 18.79 -1.20 9.12
C LEU A 162 18.58 -1.03 10.62
N ILE A 163 19.58 -0.45 11.29
CA ILE A 163 19.60 -0.36 12.74
C ILE A 163 19.54 1.11 13.14
N PHE A 164 18.62 1.41 14.06
CA PHE A 164 18.41 2.74 14.63
C PHE A 164 18.35 2.65 16.15
N CYS A 165 18.45 3.79 16.83
CA CYS A 165 18.39 3.84 18.28
C CYS A 165 17.50 4.97 18.80
N LYS A 166 16.81 4.69 19.89
CA LYS A 166 16.17 5.66 20.75
C LYS A 166 17.15 6.17 21.80
N THR A 167 16.79 7.22 22.50
CA THR A 167 17.51 7.75 23.66
C THR A 167 16.91 7.21 24.96
N GLU A 168 15.59 6.98 24.98
CA GLU A 168 14.85 6.50 26.14
C GLU A 168 13.93 5.33 25.75
N SER A 169 13.94 4.25 26.53
CA SER A 169 13.16 3.04 26.23
C SER A 169 11.68 3.20 26.56
N ASP A 170 11.34 4.12 27.47
CA ASP A 170 9.97 4.45 27.89
C ASP A 170 9.33 5.59 27.08
N CYS A 171 10.01 6.09 26.04
CA CYS A 171 9.47 7.09 25.11
C CYS A 171 9.09 6.46 23.77
N PRO A 172 7.91 5.81 23.64
CA PRO A 172 7.53 5.11 22.41
C PRO A 172 7.37 6.04 21.21
N MET A 173 7.11 7.32 21.44
CA MET A 173 6.93 8.34 20.41
C MET A 173 8.22 9.02 19.95
N GLU A 174 9.37 8.64 20.51
CA GLU A 174 10.65 9.17 20.08
C GLU A 174 10.96 8.79 18.62
N ASN A 175 11.49 9.74 17.87
CA ASN A 175 11.96 9.53 16.51
C ASN A 175 13.32 8.80 16.50
N GLY A 176 13.32 7.47 16.63
CA GLY A 176 14.54 6.66 16.59
C GLY A 176 15.34 6.78 15.28
N TYR A 177 14.68 7.13 14.18
CA TYR A 177 15.34 7.38 12.88
C TYR A 177 16.34 8.55 12.94
N ALA A 178 16.29 9.38 13.98
CA ALA A 178 17.27 10.43 14.25
C ALA A 178 18.65 9.91 14.68
N ARG A 179 18.79 8.61 14.97
CA ARG A 179 20.05 7.99 15.43
C ARG A 179 20.31 6.66 14.71
N PRO A 180 20.57 6.67 13.39
CA PRO A 180 21.01 5.50 12.66
C PRO A 180 22.34 4.98 13.18
N VAL A 181 22.47 3.66 13.26
CA VAL A 181 23.70 2.96 13.64
C VAL A 181 24.45 2.59 12.36
N GLU A 182 25.35 3.48 11.94
CA GLU A 182 26.13 3.30 10.70
C GLU A 182 27.29 2.31 10.90
N GLY A 183 27.64 1.63 9.80
CA GLY A 183 28.79 0.74 9.72
C GLY A 183 28.56 -0.69 10.23
N ILE A 184 27.32 -1.04 10.60
CA ILE A 184 26.91 -2.43 10.82
C ILE A 184 26.33 -3.00 9.54
N TYR A 185 26.78 -4.20 9.17
CA TYR A 185 26.15 -5.03 8.16
C TYR A 185 25.65 -6.31 8.83
N ILE A 186 24.37 -6.61 8.64
CA ILE A 186 23.75 -7.83 9.14
C ILE A 186 22.82 -8.41 8.08
N LEU A 187 22.91 -9.71 7.89
CA LEU A 187 22.08 -10.48 6.98
C LEU A 187 21.33 -11.53 7.78
N VAL A 188 20.01 -11.48 7.71
CA VAL A 188 19.13 -12.39 8.46
C VAL A 188 18.39 -13.28 7.47
N ASP A 189 18.45 -14.59 7.69
CA ASP A 189 17.53 -15.53 7.07
C ASP A 189 16.21 -15.46 7.84
N ILE A 190 15.23 -14.76 7.26
CA ILE A 190 13.91 -14.58 7.86
C ILE A 190 13.11 -15.89 7.84
N GLN A 191 13.40 -16.79 6.92
CA GLN A 191 12.69 -18.07 6.84
C GLN A 191 13.04 -19.01 8.02
N ASN A 192 14.27 -18.90 8.54
CA ASN A 192 14.75 -19.72 9.65
C ASN A 192 15.05 -18.92 10.92
N MET A 193 14.87 -17.58 10.88
CA MET A 193 15.10 -16.66 11.98
C MET A 193 16.51 -16.78 12.57
N VAL A 194 17.52 -16.71 11.69
CA VAL A 194 18.93 -16.79 12.07
C VAL A 194 19.77 -15.71 11.39
N VAL A 195 20.74 -15.15 12.13
CA VAL A 195 21.76 -14.28 11.54
C VAL A 195 22.75 -15.12 10.75
N VAL A 196 22.87 -14.84 9.44
CA VAL A 196 23.72 -15.58 8.50
C VAL A 196 25.07 -14.90 8.36
N GLU A 197 25.07 -13.57 8.28
CA GLU A 197 26.28 -12.77 8.16
C GLU A 197 26.20 -11.58 9.09
N PHE A 198 27.34 -11.24 9.69
CA PHE A 198 27.47 -10.06 10.53
C PHE A 198 28.88 -9.48 10.40
N GLU A 199 28.94 -8.19 10.11
CA GLU A 199 30.18 -7.43 10.03
C GLU A 199 29.99 -6.06 10.70
N ASP A 200 30.79 -5.76 11.73
CA ASP A 200 30.95 -4.39 12.22
C ASP A 200 32.10 -3.73 11.47
N ARG A 201 31.77 -3.10 10.34
CA ARG A 201 32.72 -2.60 9.33
C ARG A 201 33.39 -1.31 9.76
N LYS A 202 32.65 -0.42 10.43
CA LYS A 202 33.12 0.92 10.77
C LYS A 202 32.43 1.39 12.04
N LEU A 203 33.22 1.77 13.04
CA LEU A 203 32.70 2.45 14.22
C LEU A 203 32.42 3.92 13.87
N VAL A 204 31.16 4.24 13.60
CA VAL A 204 30.68 5.61 13.42
C VAL A 204 29.96 6.03 14.71
N PRO A 205 30.30 7.20 15.30
CA PRO A 205 29.62 7.71 16.48
C PRO A 205 28.12 7.83 16.22
N LEU A 206 27.33 7.40 17.19
CA LEU A 206 25.89 7.59 17.13
C LEU A 206 25.57 9.08 17.19
N PRO A 207 24.65 9.59 16.35
CA PRO A 207 24.22 10.97 16.45
C PRO A 207 23.73 11.31 17.87
N LEU A 208 24.08 12.50 18.33
CA LEU A 208 23.72 12.97 19.66
C LEU A 208 22.19 13.07 19.78
N ALA A 209 21.70 12.85 21.00
CA ALA A 209 20.32 13.12 21.38
C ALA A 209 20.00 14.60 21.15
N ASP A 210 18.87 14.87 20.51
CA ASP A 210 18.41 16.22 20.21
C ASP A 210 16.88 16.24 20.21
N PRO A 211 16.24 16.86 21.22
CA PRO A 211 14.79 16.92 21.33
C PRO A 211 14.11 17.55 20.10
N LEU A 212 14.80 18.42 19.36
CA LEU A 212 14.27 19.05 18.15
C LEU A 212 14.12 18.08 16.97
N ARG A 213 14.67 16.87 17.09
CA ARG A 213 14.48 15.78 16.11
C ARG A 213 13.20 14.98 16.35
N ASN A 214 12.50 15.22 17.47
CA ASN A 214 11.15 14.75 17.69
C ASN A 214 10.13 15.73 17.09
N TYR A 215 9.15 15.20 16.38
CA TYR A 215 8.06 15.96 15.73
C TYR A 215 6.72 15.82 16.46
N THR A 216 6.75 15.37 17.71
CA THR A 216 5.60 15.28 18.59
C THR A 216 5.16 16.65 19.10
N HIS A 217 4.07 16.70 19.86
CA HIS A 217 3.55 17.93 20.46
C HIS A 217 4.62 18.69 21.24
N GLY A 218 4.55 20.03 21.19
CA GLY A 218 5.51 20.94 21.83
C GLY A 218 5.84 20.55 23.27
N GLU A 219 4.82 20.25 24.08
CA GLU A 219 4.98 19.83 25.47
C GLU A 219 5.90 18.61 25.65
N THR A 220 5.83 17.64 24.73
CA THR A 220 6.64 16.41 24.78
C THR A 220 8.05 16.58 24.23
N ARG A 221 8.28 17.54 23.31
CA ARG A 221 9.59 17.77 22.68
C ARG A 221 10.34 18.98 23.22
N GLY A 222 9.83 19.63 24.29
CA GLY A 222 10.44 20.82 24.88
C GLY A 222 10.24 22.11 24.08
N GLY A 223 9.19 22.17 23.25
CA GLY A 223 8.82 23.33 22.43
C GLY A 223 7.43 23.89 22.75
N VAL A 224 7.00 24.90 21.98
CA VAL A 224 5.66 25.51 22.11
C VAL A 224 4.91 25.34 20.79
N ASP A 225 3.71 24.80 20.85
CA ASP A 225 2.82 24.68 19.69
C ASP A 225 2.16 26.04 19.36
N ARG A 226 1.81 26.25 18.09
CA ARG A 226 1.17 27.49 17.64
C ARG A 226 -0.25 27.61 18.21
N SER A 227 -0.62 28.81 18.66
CA SER A 227 -1.94 29.10 19.25
C SER A 227 -2.82 30.00 18.39
N ASP A 228 -2.36 30.40 17.21
CA ASP A 228 -3.02 31.37 16.31
C ASP A 228 -3.89 30.72 15.22
N LEU A 229 -3.95 29.38 15.17
CA LEU A 229 -4.78 28.65 14.23
C LEU A 229 -6.27 28.80 14.58
N LYS A 230 -7.03 29.43 13.68
CA LYS A 230 -8.49 29.52 13.79
C LYS A 230 -9.16 28.27 13.19
N PRO A 231 -10.30 27.81 13.74
CA PRO A 231 -11.00 26.65 13.20
C PRO A 231 -11.49 26.87 11.76
N LEU A 232 -11.30 25.86 10.90
CA LEU A 232 -11.96 25.73 9.59
C LEU A 232 -13.02 24.64 9.69
N GLN A 233 -14.28 24.97 9.38
CA GLN A 233 -15.39 24.01 9.41
C GLN A 233 -15.88 23.74 7.99
N VAL A 234 -15.93 22.45 7.61
CA VAL A 234 -16.52 21.97 6.34
C VAL A 234 -17.74 21.13 6.70
N ILE A 235 -18.93 21.61 6.37
CA ILE A 235 -20.20 21.01 6.78
C ILE A 235 -21.09 20.81 5.56
N GLN A 236 -21.72 19.65 5.44
CA GLN A 236 -22.79 19.37 4.47
C GLN A 236 -24.06 19.01 5.27
N PRO A 237 -24.90 20.01 5.63
CA PRO A 237 -26.06 19.77 6.52
C PRO A 237 -27.07 18.75 5.98
N GLU A 238 -27.15 18.63 4.66
CA GLU A 238 -28.03 17.69 3.95
C GLU A 238 -27.33 16.37 3.57
N GLY A 239 -26.10 16.16 4.05
CA GLY A 239 -25.28 15.00 3.73
C GLY A 239 -24.50 15.13 2.41
N PRO A 240 -23.71 14.11 2.07
CA PRO A 240 -22.91 14.10 0.85
C PRO A 240 -23.79 13.88 -0.39
N SER A 241 -23.34 14.37 -1.55
CA SER A 241 -24.03 14.18 -2.82
C SER A 241 -23.73 12.84 -3.52
N PHE A 242 -22.84 12.02 -2.96
CA PHE A 242 -22.56 10.67 -3.48
C PHE A 242 -23.41 9.60 -2.79
N ARG A 243 -23.63 8.49 -3.48
CA ARG A 243 -24.27 7.29 -2.93
C ARG A 243 -23.29 6.12 -3.00
N VAL A 244 -23.34 5.26 -1.98
CA VAL A 244 -22.54 4.03 -1.89
C VAL A 244 -23.45 2.83 -1.70
N ASP A 245 -23.29 1.82 -2.55
CA ASP A 245 -23.90 0.49 -2.40
C ASP A 245 -22.79 -0.58 -2.38
N GLY A 246 -22.47 -1.10 -1.20
CA GLY A 246 -21.26 -1.92 -0.99
C GLY A 246 -19.98 -1.14 -1.32
N HIS A 247 -19.33 -1.48 -2.44
CA HIS A 247 -18.16 -0.76 -2.97
C HIS A 247 -18.47 0.07 -4.22
N PHE A 248 -19.73 0.08 -4.66
CA PHE A 248 -20.15 0.84 -5.84
C PHE A 248 -20.44 2.29 -5.45
N VAL A 249 -19.75 3.23 -6.10
CA VAL A 249 -19.89 4.67 -5.85
C VAL A 249 -20.57 5.33 -7.03
N GLN A 250 -21.58 6.15 -6.76
CA GLN A 250 -22.24 7.01 -7.74
C GLN A 250 -22.12 8.46 -7.31
N TRP A 251 -21.41 9.27 -8.12
CA TRP A 251 -21.17 10.68 -7.82
C TRP A 251 -20.75 11.46 -9.05
N GLN A 252 -21.57 12.42 -9.48
CA GLN A 252 -21.28 13.42 -10.53
C GLN A 252 -20.68 12.86 -11.84
N LYS A 253 -20.57 13.65 -12.91
CA LYS A 253 -20.25 13.12 -14.26
C LYS A 253 -19.42 14.06 -15.16
N ASP A 254 -18.53 14.87 -14.59
CA ASP A 254 -17.67 15.78 -15.37
C ASP A 254 -16.57 15.06 -16.18
N GLY A 255 -16.28 13.81 -15.84
CA GLY A 255 -15.47 12.88 -16.61
C GLY A 255 -13.96 13.02 -16.40
N LYS A 256 -13.46 14.00 -15.64
CA LYS A 256 -12.03 14.13 -15.32
C LYS A 256 -11.64 13.10 -14.26
N ILE A 257 -10.53 12.37 -14.47
CA ILE A 257 -9.97 11.47 -13.46
C ILE A 257 -8.55 11.95 -13.14
N GLU A 258 -8.22 12.03 -11.85
CA GLU A 258 -6.92 12.51 -11.37
C GLU A 258 -6.36 11.53 -10.34
N ALA A 259 -5.10 11.15 -10.52
CA ALA A 259 -4.34 10.42 -9.53
C ALA A 259 -3.36 11.37 -8.85
N ASP A 260 -3.45 11.49 -7.53
CA ASP A 260 -2.59 12.35 -6.70
C ASP A 260 -1.94 11.50 -5.61
N VAL A 261 -0.62 11.41 -5.66
CA VAL A 261 0.23 10.72 -4.69
C VAL A 261 0.91 11.75 -3.82
N LYS A 262 0.79 11.58 -2.51
CA LYS A 262 1.38 12.45 -1.49
C LYS A 262 2.50 11.71 -0.77
N LEU A 263 3.73 12.16 -0.99
CA LEU A 263 4.92 11.68 -0.29
C LEU A 263 5.09 12.50 0.98
N THR A 264 5.18 11.83 2.12
CA THR A 264 5.45 12.40 3.45
C THR A 264 6.07 11.30 4.31
N GLY A 265 6.21 11.52 5.62
CA GLY A 265 6.86 10.59 6.53
C GLY A 265 8.29 11.01 6.82
N ILE A 266 9.17 10.04 7.06
CA ILE A 266 10.52 10.28 7.59
C ILE A 266 11.54 9.87 6.53
N LEU A 267 12.60 10.67 6.41
CA LEU A 267 13.74 10.35 5.54
C LEU A 267 14.46 9.10 6.05
N SER A 268 14.88 8.22 5.14
CA SER A 268 15.87 7.20 5.47
C SER A 268 17.23 7.87 5.69
N LEU A 269 17.81 7.74 6.88
CA LEU A 269 19.04 8.43 7.27
C LEU A 269 20.21 7.48 7.47
N GLY A 270 21.42 8.02 7.32
CA GLY A 270 22.65 7.41 7.82
C GLY A 270 23.45 8.39 8.67
N ALA A 271 24.39 7.86 9.45
CA ALA A 271 25.28 8.66 10.27
C ALA A 271 26.58 9.02 9.53
N LEU A 272 27.14 10.18 9.86
CA LEU A 272 28.41 10.68 9.32
C LEU A 272 29.48 10.73 10.40
N GLN A 273 30.72 10.45 10.03
CA GLN A 273 31.86 10.84 10.88
C GLN A 273 31.96 12.37 10.97
N PRO A 274 32.53 12.92 12.05
CA PRO A 274 32.79 14.35 12.15
C PRO A 274 33.60 14.87 10.95
N GLY A 275 33.05 15.87 10.24
CA GLY A 275 33.67 16.46 9.04
C GLY A 275 33.50 15.64 7.76
N GLU A 276 32.86 14.47 7.79
CA GLU A 276 32.54 13.69 6.60
C GLU A 276 31.43 14.38 5.79
N VAL A 277 31.62 14.43 4.46
CA VAL A 277 30.59 14.87 3.51
C VAL A 277 30.42 13.78 2.47
N ARG A 278 29.18 13.41 2.17
CA ARG A 278 28.87 12.41 1.14
C ARG A 278 28.37 13.09 -0.13
N LYS A 279 28.93 12.70 -1.27
CA LYS A 279 28.59 13.26 -2.60
C LYS A 279 27.13 13.03 -3.00
N TYR A 280 26.55 11.89 -2.60
CA TYR A 280 25.23 11.42 -3.05
C TYR A 280 24.16 11.52 -1.96
N GLY A 281 24.21 12.60 -1.17
CA GLY A 281 23.24 12.86 -0.12
C GLY A 281 23.39 14.26 0.45
N THR A 282 22.39 14.69 1.20
CA THR A 282 22.38 15.99 1.88
C THR A 282 22.67 15.78 3.36
N THR A 283 23.59 16.54 3.92
CA THR A 283 23.75 16.63 5.39
C THR A 283 22.56 17.42 5.95
N ILE A 284 21.60 16.73 6.58
CA ILE A 284 20.35 17.33 7.06
C ILE A 284 20.46 17.87 8.50
N ALA A 285 21.44 17.38 9.26
CA ALA A 285 21.76 17.82 10.61
C ALA A 285 23.20 17.40 10.97
N PRO A 286 23.82 17.94 12.03
CA PRO A 286 25.13 17.49 12.48
C PRO A 286 25.17 15.98 12.71
N GLY A 287 26.07 15.30 11.99
CA GLY A 287 26.26 13.85 12.06
C GLY A 287 25.23 13.02 11.29
N LEU A 288 24.30 13.63 10.56
CA LEU A 288 23.23 12.96 9.82
C LEU A 288 23.22 13.35 8.34
N TYR A 289 23.05 12.36 7.47
CA TYR A 289 22.81 12.61 6.06
C TYR A 289 21.64 11.79 5.53
N ALA A 290 20.97 12.35 4.53
CA ALA A 290 19.89 11.70 3.80
C ALA A 290 20.38 11.41 2.36
N PRO A 291 20.45 10.14 1.93
CA PRO A 291 20.82 9.78 0.56
C PRO A 291 19.83 10.33 -0.47
N ILE A 292 20.34 10.74 -1.63
CA ILE A 292 19.49 11.03 -2.80
C ILE A 292 18.82 9.73 -3.25
N HIS A 293 17.51 9.79 -3.51
CA HIS A 293 16.74 8.62 -3.91
C HIS A 293 15.63 9.00 -4.91
N GLN A 294 15.01 8.00 -5.52
CA GLN A 294 13.89 8.19 -6.45
C GLN A 294 12.72 7.34 -6.05
N HIS A 295 11.51 7.88 -6.19
CA HIS A 295 10.26 7.17 -6.01
C HIS A 295 9.62 6.96 -7.38
N PHE A 296 9.31 5.72 -7.73
CA PHE A 296 8.64 5.39 -8.99
C PHE A 296 7.33 4.65 -8.73
N PHE A 297 6.31 5.02 -9.50
CA PHE A 297 4.96 4.47 -9.47
C PHE A 297 4.60 3.97 -10.85
N VAL A 298 3.80 2.89 -10.90
CA VAL A 298 3.24 2.38 -12.14
C VAL A 298 1.73 2.31 -12.00
N SER A 299 1.02 3.12 -12.78
CA SER A 299 -0.44 3.02 -12.89
C SER A 299 -0.80 2.05 -14.02
N ARG A 300 -1.42 0.91 -13.67
CA ARG A 300 -2.00 -0.06 -14.61
C ARG A 300 -3.45 0.32 -14.88
N MET A 301 -3.74 0.74 -16.10
CA MET A 301 -5.06 1.19 -16.54
C MET A 301 -5.58 0.26 -17.64
N ASP A 302 -6.48 -0.65 -17.28
CA ASP A 302 -7.22 -1.49 -18.22
C ASP A 302 -8.31 -0.64 -18.90
N MET A 303 -8.13 -0.35 -20.19
CA MET A 303 -8.86 0.71 -20.89
C MET A 303 -10.17 0.20 -21.48
N ALA A 304 -11.27 0.90 -21.20
CA ALA A 304 -12.59 0.63 -21.76
C ALA A 304 -13.30 1.94 -22.16
N VAL A 305 -12.66 2.73 -23.03
CA VAL A 305 -13.19 4.03 -23.50
C VAL A 305 -14.38 3.80 -24.43
N ASP A 306 -15.56 4.30 -24.05
CA ASP A 306 -16.85 4.11 -24.75
C ASP A 306 -17.10 2.66 -25.20
N TYR A 307 -16.70 1.70 -24.39
CA TYR A 307 -16.85 0.29 -24.72
C TYR A 307 -18.33 -0.12 -24.69
N GLN A 308 -18.87 -0.50 -25.84
CA GLN A 308 -20.22 -1.06 -25.97
C GLN A 308 -20.15 -2.50 -26.48
N LYS A 309 -20.62 -3.44 -25.66
CA LYS A 309 -20.73 -4.84 -26.05
C LYS A 309 -21.70 -4.94 -27.26
N HIS A 310 -21.16 -5.26 -28.44
CA HIS A 310 -21.88 -5.47 -29.71
C HIS A 310 -22.16 -4.25 -30.63
N LYS A 311 -21.55 -3.08 -30.44
CA LYS A 311 -21.66 -1.96 -31.39
C LYS A 311 -20.35 -1.77 -32.17
N LYS A 312 -20.40 -1.69 -33.50
CA LYS A 312 -19.25 -1.27 -34.33
C LYS A 312 -19.05 0.23 -34.11
N SER A 313 -17.80 0.64 -33.85
CA SER A 313 -17.42 2.04 -33.62
C SER A 313 -17.68 2.91 -34.85
N GLU A 314 -18.27 4.09 -34.63
CA GLU A 314 -18.40 5.17 -35.62
C GLU A 314 -17.12 6.03 -35.65
N PRO A 315 -16.88 6.80 -36.72
CA PRO A 315 -15.59 7.46 -36.99
C PRO A 315 -15.23 8.67 -36.12
N ASP A 316 -16.15 9.22 -35.32
CA ASP A 316 -15.80 10.18 -34.25
C ASP A 316 -15.38 9.40 -32.99
N ARG A 317 -14.09 9.12 -32.88
CA ARG A 317 -13.53 8.29 -31.80
C ARG A 317 -13.50 9.08 -30.49
N ALA A 318 -14.48 8.83 -29.62
CA ALA A 318 -14.47 9.27 -28.22
C ALA A 318 -13.14 8.86 -27.55
N GLY A 319 -12.52 9.79 -26.83
CA GLY A 319 -11.16 9.61 -26.32
C GLY A 319 -10.95 10.14 -24.91
N TYR A 320 -9.90 9.62 -24.27
CA TYR A 320 -9.33 10.17 -23.06
C TYR A 320 -7.85 10.48 -23.30
N LYS A 321 -7.44 11.68 -22.93
CA LYS A 321 -6.05 12.13 -23.00
C LYS A 321 -5.37 11.93 -21.65
N LEU A 322 -4.27 11.19 -21.66
CA LEU A 322 -3.33 11.15 -20.54
C LEU A 322 -2.51 12.46 -20.53
N VAL A 323 -2.68 13.24 -19.47
CA VAL A 323 -1.92 14.46 -19.20
C VAL A 323 -0.90 14.15 -18.12
N PRO A 324 0.39 14.02 -18.47
CA PRO A 324 1.44 13.70 -17.51
C PRO A 324 1.68 14.86 -16.53
N GLY A 325 1.94 14.54 -15.26
CA GLY A 325 2.49 15.50 -14.29
C GLY A 325 4.02 15.55 -14.35
N SER A 326 4.64 16.06 -13.28
CA SER A 326 6.10 16.00 -13.10
C SER A 326 6.57 14.55 -13.12
N ASN A 327 7.70 14.29 -13.79
CA ASN A 327 8.21 12.94 -13.97
C ASN A 327 9.73 12.92 -14.18
N CYS A 328 10.38 11.79 -13.93
CA CYS A 328 11.78 11.56 -14.22
C CYS A 328 12.02 10.14 -14.76
N LEU A 329 13.22 9.92 -15.29
CA LEU A 329 13.74 8.57 -15.57
C LEU A 329 14.73 8.16 -14.47
N PRO A 330 15.05 6.87 -14.34
CA PRO A 330 16.08 6.41 -13.42
C PRO A 330 17.41 7.12 -13.66
N SER A 331 17.99 7.66 -12.60
CA SER A 331 19.36 8.21 -12.59
C SER A 331 20.41 7.10 -12.54
N ALA A 332 19.99 5.86 -12.32
CA ALA A 332 20.87 4.69 -12.30
C ALA A 332 21.43 4.40 -13.69
N LEU A 333 22.68 3.94 -13.73
CA LEU A 333 23.33 3.50 -14.96
C LEU A 333 22.66 2.23 -15.50
N ALA A 334 22.81 1.97 -16.80
CA ALA A 334 22.12 0.87 -17.48
C ALA A 334 22.49 -0.53 -16.94
N GLU A 335 23.69 -0.65 -16.35
CA GLU A 335 24.21 -1.84 -15.69
C GLU A 335 23.68 -2.06 -14.26
N ALA A 336 22.91 -1.12 -13.73
CA ALA A 336 22.37 -1.23 -12.38
C ALA A 336 21.50 -2.50 -12.25
N LYS A 337 21.88 -3.38 -11.33
CA LYS A 337 21.32 -4.74 -11.28
C LYS A 337 19.82 -4.75 -11.06
N PHE A 338 19.26 -3.83 -10.26
CA PHE A 338 17.83 -3.73 -10.04
C PHE A 338 17.02 -3.50 -11.33
N LEU A 339 17.60 -2.85 -12.36
CA LEU A 339 16.92 -2.59 -13.64
C LEU A 339 16.56 -3.87 -14.39
N ARG A 340 17.15 -5.02 -14.04
CA ARG A 340 16.77 -6.31 -14.60
C ARG A 340 15.33 -6.73 -14.24
N ARG A 341 14.84 -6.27 -13.09
CA ARG A 341 13.48 -6.54 -12.55
C ARG A 341 12.59 -5.32 -12.73
N ALA A 342 13.18 -4.13 -12.64
CA ALA A 342 12.51 -2.86 -12.84
C ALA A 342 12.63 -2.34 -14.29
N THR A 343 12.60 -3.23 -15.29
CA THR A 343 12.74 -2.83 -16.70
C THR A 343 11.65 -1.87 -17.17
N PHE A 344 10.50 -1.88 -16.50
CA PHE A 344 9.41 -0.94 -16.74
C PHE A 344 9.82 0.53 -16.55
N LEU A 345 10.90 0.80 -15.81
CA LEU A 345 11.41 2.15 -15.61
C LEU A 345 12.10 2.75 -16.85
N LYS A 346 12.32 1.97 -17.92
CA LYS A 346 12.98 2.45 -19.15
C LYS A 346 12.15 3.48 -19.93
N TYR A 347 10.82 3.43 -19.79
CA TYR A 347 9.90 4.31 -20.49
C TYR A 347 8.78 4.76 -19.55
N ASN A 348 8.31 5.98 -19.73
CA ASN A 348 7.18 6.50 -18.94
C ASN A 348 5.82 5.93 -19.37
N LEU A 349 5.72 5.32 -20.55
CA LEU A 349 4.48 4.71 -21.03
C LEU A 349 4.76 3.38 -21.72
N TRP A 350 4.02 2.36 -21.32
CA TRP A 350 3.95 1.07 -22.00
C TRP A 350 2.49 0.75 -22.34
N VAL A 351 2.29 0.01 -23.43
CA VAL A 351 0.97 -0.45 -23.86
C VAL A 351 1.07 -1.94 -24.15
N THR A 352 0.16 -2.73 -23.58
CA THR A 352 0.04 -4.16 -23.86
C THR A 352 -1.40 -4.49 -24.24
N SER A 353 -1.60 -5.53 -25.06
CA SER A 353 -2.94 -6.12 -25.18
C SER A 353 -3.32 -6.74 -23.83
N PHE A 354 -4.59 -6.62 -23.45
CA PHE A 354 -5.13 -7.15 -22.21
C PHE A 354 -4.87 -8.66 -22.08
N SER A 355 -4.39 -9.05 -20.91
CA SER A 355 -4.30 -10.43 -20.45
C SER A 355 -4.63 -10.45 -18.96
N GLN A 356 -5.40 -11.46 -18.54
CA GLN A 356 -5.88 -11.56 -17.16
C GLN A 356 -4.74 -11.80 -16.16
N ASP A 357 -3.70 -12.52 -16.58
CA ASP A 357 -2.56 -12.90 -15.72
C ASP A 357 -1.46 -11.83 -15.70
N GLU A 358 -1.55 -10.78 -16.53
CA GLU A 358 -0.55 -9.72 -16.63
C GLU A 358 -0.91 -8.54 -15.69
N MET A 359 -0.52 -8.68 -14.42
CA MET A 359 -0.85 -7.73 -13.35
C MET A 359 0.34 -6.89 -12.86
N TYR A 360 1.54 -7.48 -12.77
CA TYR A 360 2.70 -6.85 -12.12
C TYR A 360 3.80 -6.48 -13.12
N PRO A 361 4.16 -5.19 -13.25
CA PRO A 361 5.01 -4.70 -14.34
C PRO A 361 6.45 -5.20 -14.30
N GLY A 362 6.94 -5.65 -13.14
CA GLY A 362 8.26 -6.25 -12.93
C GLY A 362 8.23 -7.77 -12.67
N GLY A 363 7.08 -8.42 -12.85
CA GLY A 363 6.84 -9.81 -12.42
C GLY A 363 6.16 -9.92 -11.07
N GLU A 364 5.63 -11.11 -10.77
CA GLU A 364 4.78 -11.39 -9.59
C GLU A 364 5.56 -11.38 -8.27
N PHE A 365 6.83 -11.80 -8.30
CA PHE A 365 7.68 -11.91 -7.12
C PHE A 365 8.85 -10.94 -7.28
N PRO A 366 8.82 -9.74 -6.71
CA PRO A 366 9.90 -8.77 -6.88
C PRO A 366 11.10 -9.04 -5.98
N ASP A 367 10.89 -9.58 -4.77
CA ASP A 367 11.94 -9.78 -3.78
C ASP A 367 12.89 -10.93 -4.16
N GLN A 368 14.21 -10.73 -3.99
CA GLN A 368 15.29 -11.65 -4.38
C GLN A 368 15.16 -12.39 -5.74
N ASN A 369 14.31 -11.93 -6.65
CA ASN A 369 13.96 -12.73 -7.83
C ASN A 369 15.14 -12.87 -8.83
N PRO A 370 15.62 -14.11 -9.06
CA PRO A 370 16.73 -14.38 -9.98
C PRO A 370 16.27 -14.48 -11.44
N ARG A 371 14.97 -14.41 -11.74
CA ARG A 371 14.46 -14.50 -13.10
C ARG A 371 14.77 -13.24 -13.88
N VAL A 372 14.89 -13.38 -15.19
CA VAL A 372 15.10 -12.26 -16.12
C VAL A 372 13.99 -12.32 -17.16
N GLY A 373 13.53 -11.16 -17.62
CA GLY A 373 12.50 -11.12 -18.64
C GLY A 373 11.11 -11.49 -18.11
N GLU A 374 10.75 -10.95 -16.95
CA GLU A 374 9.36 -10.95 -16.48
C GLU A 374 8.76 -9.55 -16.60
N GLY A 375 7.43 -9.47 -16.61
CA GLY A 375 6.71 -8.21 -16.67
C GLY A 375 6.75 -7.54 -18.05
N LEU A 376 6.67 -6.21 -18.05
CA LEU A 376 6.36 -5.42 -19.24
C LEU A 376 7.33 -5.61 -20.40
N ALA A 377 8.64 -5.67 -20.09
CA ALA A 377 9.67 -5.82 -21.11
C ALA A 377 9.60 -7.15 -21.88
N THR A 378 8.90 -8.14 -21.35
CA THR A 378 8.67 -9.42 -22.04
C THR A 378 7.31 -9.46 -22.71
N TRP A 379 6.27 -8.92 -22.08
CA TRP A 379 4.93 -8.90 -22.66
C TRP A 379 4.90 -8.13 -23.99
N VAL A 380 5.58 -6.98 -24.08
CA VAL A 380 5.62 -6.20 -25.34
C VAL A 380 6.35 -6.91 -26.48
N LYS A 381 7.32 -7.78 -26.18
CA LYS A 381 8.07 -8.54 -27.21
C LYS A 381 7.20 -9.55 -27.96
N GLN A 382 6.05 -9.92 -27.39
CA GLN A 382 5.10 -10.80 -28.05
C GLN A 382 4.43 -10.14 -29.27
N ASN A 383 4.57 -8.81 -29.42
CA ASN A 383 4.06 -8.03 -30.56
C ASN A 383 2.58 -8.32 -30.86
N ARG A 384 1.77 -8.46 -29.80
CA ARG A 384 0.33 -8.67 -29.90
C ARG A 384 -0.34 -7.41 -30.48
N PRO A 385 -1.41 -7.55 -31.28
CA PRO A 385 -2.10 -6.40 -31.87
C PRO A 385 -2.68 -5.50 -30.77
N LEU A 386 -2.59 -4.18 -30.99
CA LEU A 386 -3.10 -3.16 -30.08
C LEU A 386 -4.32 -2.42 -30.68
N GLU A 387 -4.40 -2.33 -32.00
CA GLU A 387 -5.50 -1.66 -32.69
C GLU A 387 -6.79 -2.48 -32.58
N GLU A 388 -7.89 -1.82 -32.20
CA GLU A 388 -9.22 -2.44 -32.08
C GLU A 388 -9.24 -3.68 -31.15
N THR A 389 -8.39 -3.67 -30.11
CA THR A 389 -8.29 -4.71 -29.07
C THR A 389 -8.44 -4.11 -27.67
N GLY A 390 -8.69 -4.96 -26.67
CA GLY A 390 -8.57 -4.53 -25.27
C GLY A 390 -7.11 -4.24 -24.94
N ILE A 391 -6.81 -3.04 -24.45
CA ILE A 391 -5.45 -2.61 -24.12
C ILE A 391 -5.33 -2.23 -22.65
N VAL A 392 -4.12 -2.39 -22.12
CA VAL A 392 -3.73 -1.91 -20.82
C VAL A 392 -2.63 -0.86 -21.00
N LEU A 393 -2.85 0.34 -20.48
CA LEU A 393 -1.84 1.38 -20.37
C LEU A 393 -1.10 1.23 -19.05
N TRP A 394 0.22 1.29 -19.10
CA TRP A 394 1.08 1.26 -17.93
C TRP A 394 1.86 2.57 -17.89
N TYR A 395 1.40 3.51 -17.08
CA TYR A 395 2.02 4.81 -16.95
C TYR A 395 3.00 4.81 -15.79
N VAL A 396 4.27 5.01 -16.08
CA VAL A 396 5.37 5.04 -15.13
C VAL A 396 5.74 6.47 -14.83
N PHE A 397 5.59 6.87 -13.57
CA PHE A 397 5.92 8.22 -13.13
C PHE A 397 6.68 8.23 -11.82
N GLY A 398 7.57 9.20 -11.66
CA GLY A 398 8.42 9.27 -10.48
C GLY A 398 9.03 10.63 -10.23
N VAL A 399 9.63 10.76 -9.05
CA VAL A 399 10.31 11.96 -8.59
C VAL A 399 11.73 11.62 -8.16
N THR A 400 12.66 12.51 -8.49
CA THR A 400 14.01 12.49 -7.94
C THR A 400 14.04 13.35 -6.71
N HIS A 401 14.14 12.72 -5.55
CA HIS A 401 14.15 13.41 -4.27
C HIS A 401 15.59 13.70 -3.86
N ILE A 402 15.96 14.98 -3.88
CA ILE A 402 17.18 15.51 -3.28
C ILE A 402 16.77 16.07 -1.91
N PRO A 403 17.02 15.34 -0.80
CA PRO A 403 16.51 15.76 0.51
C PRO A 403 17.01 17.15 0.89
N ARG A 404 16.15 17.94 1.51
CA ARG A 404 16.45 19.28 2.03
C ARG A 404 16.41 19.28 3.55
N LEU A 405 16.83 20.38 4.14
CA LEU A 405 16.80 20.55 5.60
C LEU A 405 15.35 20.62 6.11
N GLU A 406 14.45 21.20 5.31
CA GLU A 406 13.03 21.33 5.63
C GLU A 406 12.26 20.00 5.61
N ASP A 407 12.86 18.95 5.05
CA ASP A 407 12.28 17.60 5.02
C ASP A 407 12.55 16.83 6.33
N TRP A 408 13.26 17.45 7.27
CA TRP A 408 13.62 16.92 8.58
C TRP A 408 13.00 17.76 9.72
N PRO A 409 12.50 17.15 10.81
CA PRO A 409 12.48 15.72 11.14
C PRO A 409 11.31 14.90 10.58
N VAL A 410 10.34 15.57 9.96
CA VAL A 410 9.23 14.95 9.24
C VAL A 410 9.00 15.73 7.96
N MET A 411 8.86 15.02 6.85
CA MET A 411 8.82 15.60 5.51
C MET A 411 7.46 16.24 5.24
N PRO A 412 7.40 17.53 4.87
CA PRO A 412 6.19 18.14 4.31
C PRO A 412 5.72 17.39 3.06
N VAL A 413 4.44 17.51 2.72
CA VAL A 413 3.89 16.77 1.59
C VAL A 413 4.49 17.25 0.26
N GLU A 414 5.12 16.33 -0.48
CA GLU A 414 5.43 16.47 -1.90
C GLU A 414 4.37 15.71 -2.73
N ARG A 415 3.92 16.29 -3.84
CA ARG A 415 2.83 15.75 -4.67
C ARG A 415 3.32 15.37 -6.06
N ILE A 416 2.89 14.21 -6.52
CA ILE A 416 3.10 13.73 -7.88
C ILE A 416 1.86 13.00 -8.38
N GLY A 417 1.57 13.07 -9.67
CA GLY A 417 0.33 12.53 -10.21
C GLY A 417 0.18 12.71 -11.71
N PHE A 418 -1.00 12.40 -12.21
CA PHE A 418 -1.39 12.60 -13.60
C PHE A 418 -2.92 12.73 -13.73
N ILE A 419 -3.37 13.20 -14.88
CA ILE A 419 -4.79 13.40 -15.18
C ILE A 419 -5.18 12.60 -16.42
N LEU A 420 -6.34 11.96 -16.40
CA LEU A 420 -7.04 11.49 -17.58
C LEU A 420 -8.18 12.47 -17.87
N MET A 421 -8.13 13.10 -19.04
CA MET A 421 -9.05 14.16 -19.41
C MET A 421 -9.90 13.72 -20.62
N PRO A 422 -11.24 13.85 -20.59
CA PRO A 422 -12.06 13.54 -21.74
C PRO A 422 -11.67 14.43 -22.93
N HIS A 423 -11.50 13.83 -24.10
CA HIS A 423 -11.10 14.53 -25.33
C HIS A 423 -11.91 14.00 -26.50
N GLY A 424 -12.87 14.81 -26.98
CA GLY A 424 -13.86 14.34 -27.96
C GLY A 424 -14.82 13.28 -27.41
N PHE A 425 -14.86 13.05 -26.09
CA PHE A 425 -15.74 12.08 -25.45
C PHE A 425 -17.19 12.58 -25.31
N PHE A 426 -17.35 13.89 -25.10
CA PHE A 426 -18.66 14.55 -24.97
C PHE A 426 -18.84 15.53 -26.14
N ASN A 427 -20.09 15.71 -26.59
CA ASN A 427 -20.44 16.65 -27.66
C ASN A 427 -20.40 18.12 -27.21
N CYS A 428 -20.40 18.37 -25.89
CA CYS A 428 -20.29 19.67 -25.26
C CYS A 428 -19.74 19.51 -23.84
N SER A 429 -19.62 20.61 -23.09
CA SER A 429 -19.20 20.54 -21.69
C SER A 429 -20.16 19.64 -20.87
N PRO A 430 -19.67 18.57 -20.21
CA PRO A 430 -20.50 17.67 -19.41
C PRO A 430 -20.98 18.30 -18.09
N ALA A 431 -20.56 19.54 -17.78
CA ALA A 431 -20.93 20.26 -16.57
C ALA A 431 -21.97 21.37 -16.82
N ILE A 432 -22.57 21.45 -18.01
CA ILE A 432 -23.52 22.51 -18.37
C ILE A 432 -24.82 22.46 -17.55
N ASP A 433 -25.17 21.29 -17.00
CA ASP A 433 -26.34 21.06 -16.15
C ASP A 433 -26.05 21.24 -14.66
N VAL A 434 -24.79 21.54 -14.28
CA VAL A 434 -24.43 21.88 -12.90
C VAL A 434 -25.10 23.21 -12.56
N PRO A 435 -25.93 23.28 -11.50
CA PRO A 435 -26.57 24.53 -11.10
C PRO A 435 -25.54 25.64 -10.85
N PRO A 436 -25.81 26.88 -11.29
CA PRO A 436 -24.91 27.99 -11.01
C PRO A 436 -24.80 28.21 -9.51
N SER A 437 -23.64 28.69 -9.05
CA SER A 437 -23.51 29.13 -7.67
C SER A 437 -24.48 30.29 -7.41
N SER A 438 -25.14 30.25 -6.25
CA SER A 438 -26.14 31.24 -5.83
C SER A 438 -25.59 32.67 -5.71
N SER A 439 -24.26 32.85 -5.77
CA SER A 439 -23.57 34.14 -5.69
C SER A 439 -23.53 34.94 -7.00
N CYS A 440 -23.95 34.39 -8.15
CA CYS A 440 -23.85 35.09 -9.44
C CYS A 440 -25.13 35.82 -9.87
N HIS A 441 -26.26 35.68 -9.16
CA HIS A 441 -27.55 36.26 -9.58
C HIS A 441 -27.99 37.50 -8.80
N SER A 442 -27.26 37.93 -7.76
CA SER A 442 -27.64 39.10 -6.95
C SER A 442 -27.28 40.46 -7.54
N ASP A 443 -26.41 40.54 -8.57
CA ASP A 443 -25.92 41.84 -9.07
C ASP A 443 -26.67 42.40 -10.28
N LEU A 444 -27.71 41.71 -10.77
CA LEU A 444 -28.47 42.14 -11.97
C LEU A 444 -29.85 42.75 -11.67
N LYS A 445 -30.20 42.95 -10.40
CA LYS A 445 -31.44 43.60 -10.01
C LYS A 445 -31.23 44.55 -8.82
N ASP A 446 -30.49 45.65 -9.00
CA ASP A 446 -30.90 46.93 -8.37
C ASP A 446 -30.14 48.22 -8.71
N ASN A 447 -29.44 48.35 -9.84
CA ASN A 447 -28.90 49.67 -10.19
C ASN A 447 -29.18 50.04 -11.65
N GLY A 448 -30.11 50.98 -11.83
CA GLY A 448 -30.36 51.72 -13.07
C GLY A 448 -29.18 52.62 -13.47
N GLY A 449 -27.99 52.03 -13.61
CA GLY A 449 -26.79 52.69 -14.12
C GLY A 449 -26.32 51.96 -15.37
N VAL A 450 -26.25 52.68 -16.49
CA VAL A 450 -25.72 52.19 -17.76
C VAL A 450 -24.32 51.60 -17.56
N ILE A 451 -24.18 50.28 -17.72
CA ILE A 451 -22.87 49.61 -17.80
C ILE A 451 -22.41 49.71 -19.25
N LYS A 452 -21.36 50.49 -19.52
CA LYS A 452 -20.63 50.44 -20.79
C LYS A 452 -19.85 49.13 -20.86
N PRO A 453 -19.81 48.43 -22.01
CA PRO A 453 -19.01 47.22 -22.16
C PRO A 453 -17.53 47.54 -22.03
N ILE A 454 -16.82 46.78 -21.20
CA ILE A 454 -15.35 46.80 -21.13
C ILE A 454 -14.86 45.98 -22.32
N ASP A 455 -14.17 46.65 -23.23
CA ASP A 455 -13.57 46.07 -24.43
C ASP A 455 -12.31 45.29 -24.03
N ASN A 456 -12.32 43.96 -24.16
CA ASN A 456 -11.24 43.06 -23.76
C ASN A 456 -10.13 42.95 -24.83
N HIS A 457 -9.94 43.98 -25.66
CA HIS A 457 -8.98 43.92 -26.76
C HIS A 457 -7.52 44.24 -26.40
N GLU A 458 -7.21 44.70 -25.17
CA GLU A 458 -5.84 45.11 -24.81
C GLU A 458 -5.00 44.07 -24.04
N LEU A 459 -5.57 42.94 -23.56
CA LEU A 459 -4.78 41.95 -22.80
C LEU A 459 -4.07 40.88 -23.66
N LEU A 460 -4.22 40.92 -24.99
CA LEU A 460 -3.60 39.96 -25.92
C LEU A 460 -2.30 40.45 -26.57
N ALA A 461 -1.78 41.62 -26.21
CA ALA A 461 -0.59 42.20 -26.87
C ALA A 461 0.73 42.12 -26.06
N LYS A 462 0.76 41.39 -24.93
CA LYS A 462 2.02 41.14 -24.19
C LYS A 462 2.05 39.74 -23.57
N LEU A 463 2.16 38.73 -24.42
CA LEU A 463 2.88 37.47 -24.17
C LEU A 463 3.56 37.03 -25.46
#